data_AF-A0A225WCJ2-F1
#
_entry.id   AF-A0A225WCJ2-F1
#
_cell.length_a   1.000
_cell.length_b   1.000
_cell.length_c   1.000
_cell.angle_alpha   90.00
_cell.angle_beta   90.00
_cell.angle_gamma   90.00
#
_symmetry.space_group_name_H-M   'P 1'
#
loop_
_entity.id
_entity.type
_entity.pdbx_description
1 polymer ?
#
loop_
_entity_poly.entity_id
_entity_poly.type
_entity_poly.pdbx_seq_one_letter_code
_entity_poly.pdbx_strand_id
1 'polypeptide(L)'
;MPRDVLAPPTFSGRARCTSVLIFLCALVSTAALFVLFALASLHRATLLLSSLVGIASILSGILVGPCLNGVCRSTPAAVASFMTAIGSCFGFALLGGLCILFTSDVELEVAAFLDRTLVLRDVEKREKLLSDTKKILECAAAILVVNAVIQLVFSVYLRRLVGERRAAIAFLQIFSVIMFPLSLFLILGGNYVVDTGTLASAPYAGLAIFASGVLLLVVALLAFIGGNFEYRRLLSVCYLISALIGSCSIVLAITCFAGRSFVEDNIIANWESIRILLPPTSQVAYDRDRFADVMRSNLNTVAYVGLLSGLFVLSEAAMSLTLMRHASSWKHQLAQAKRSMKDLKQTAVDLEPIGANATLPRPNSPLSYHKQQWRSF
;
A
#
# COMPACT_ATOMS: atom_id res chain seq x y z
N MET A 1 -44.49 8.86 -4.91
CA MET A 1 -43.64 7.71 -4.53
C MET A 1 -42.20 8.18 -4.36
N PRO A 2 -41.49 7.83 -3.28
CA PRO A 2 -40.14 8.31 -3.02
C PRO A 2 -39.11 7.50 -3.82
N ARG A 3 -38.13 8.20 -4.43
CA ARG A 3 -36.88 7.58 -4.90
C ARG A 3 -35.98 7.35 -3.70
N ASP A 4 -35.43 6.16 -3.65
CA ASP A 4 -34.68 5.56 -2.56
C ASP A 4 -33.43 6.36 -2.14
N VAL A 5 -33.40 6.77 -0.87
CA VAL A 5 -32.17 7.14 -0.13
C VAL A 5 -31.35 5.89 0.24
N LEU A 6 -31.82 4.70 -0.15
CA LEU A 6 -31.11 3.42 -0.04
C LEU A 6 -30.64 2.85 -1.39
N ALA A 7 -30.78 3.56 -2.51
CA ALA A 7 -30.27 3.06 -3.77
C ALA A 7 -28.72 2.99 -3.68
N PRO A 8 -28.10 1.79 -3.80
CA PRO A 8 -26.66 1.73 -4.02
C PRO A 8 -26.33 2.60 -5.24
N PRO A 9 -25.18 3.29 -5.26
CA PRO A 9 -24.82 4.13 -6.40
C PRO A 9 -24.99 3.30 -7.65
N THR A 10 -25.84 3.77 -8.57
CA THR A 10 -26.09 3.04 -9.81
C THR A 10 -24.77 2.97 -10.55
N PHE A 11 -24.17 1.78 -10.61
CA PHE A 11 -22.97 1.54 -11.40
C PHE A 11 -23.30 1.88 -12.85
N SER A 12 -22.90 3.09 -13.26
CA SER A 12 -23.09 3.60 -14.61
C SER A 12 -22.44 2.65 -15.60
N GLY A 13 -22.94 2.62 -16.84
CA GLY A 13 -22.30 1.83 -17.91
C GLY A 13 -20.81 2.14 -18.08
N ARG A 14 -20.39 3.37 -17.76
CA ARG A 14 -18.97 3.79 -17.74
C ARG A 14 -18.15 3.02 -16.71
N ALA A 15 -18.65 2.85 -15.48
CA ALA A 15 -17.96 2.12 -14.41
C ALA A 15 -17.67 0.65 -14.79
N ARG A 16 -18.65 0.03 -15.46
CA ARG A 16 -18.54 -1.35 -15.93
C ARG A 16 -17.54 -1.46 -17.07
N CYS A 17 -17.59 -0.53 -18.03
CA CYS A 17 -16.66 -0.50 -19.15
C CYS A 17 -15.21 -0.32 -18.67
N THR A 18 -14.97 0.60 -17.74
CA THR A 18 -13.64 0.80 -17.15
C THR A 18 -13.16 -0.42 -16.36
N SER A 19 -14.05 -1.07 -15.60
CA SER A 19 -13.69 -2.30 -14.85
C SER A 19 -13.36 -3.47 -15.77
N VAL A 20 -14.09 -3.63 -16.88
CA VAL A 20 -13.81 -4.67 -17.90
C VAL A 20 -12.47 -4.40 -18.58
N LEU A 21 -12.21 -3.14 -18.94
CA LEU A 21 -10.95 -2.77 -19.57
C LEU A 21 -9.76 -3.03 -18.64
N ILE A 22 -9.88 -2.69 -17.36
CA ILE A 22 -8.84 -2.95 -16.36
C ILE A 22 -8.66 -4.45 -16.12
N PHE A 23 -9.75 -5.23 -16.08
CA PHE A 23 -9.68 -6.68 -15.97
C PHE A 23 -8.94 -7.30 -17.17
N LEU A 24 -9.27 -6.88 -18.39
CA LEU A 24 -8.60 -7.36 -19.61
C LEU A 24 -7.12 -6.96 -19.64
N CYS A 25 -6.81 -5.70 -19.30
CA CYS A 25 -5.43 -5.23 -19.18
C CYS A 25 -4.67 -6.04 -18.11
N ALA A 26 -5.25 -6.25 -16.93
CA ALA A 26 -4.62 -7.03 -15.87
C ALA A 26 -4.37 -8.48 -16.28
N LEU A 27 -5.30 -9.10 -17.03
CA LEU A 27 -5.17 -10.47 -17.50
C LEU A 27 -4.06 -10.60 -18.55
N VAL A 28 -4.02 -9.70 -19.53
CA VAL A 28 -2.95 -9.65 -20.55
C VAL A 28 -1.60 -9.37 -19.90
N SER A 29 -1.53 -8.40 -19.00
CA SER A 29 -0.31 -8.06 -18.25
C SER A 29 0.21 -9.22 -17.42
N THR A 30 -0.67 -9.93 -16.70
CA THR A 30 -0.27 -11.06 -15.86
C THR A 30 0.20 -12.24 -16.71
N ALA A 31 -0.47 -12.50 -17.84
CA ALA A 31 -0.02 -13.51 -18.80
C ALA A 31 1.36 -13.16 -19.39
N ALA A 32 1.58 -11.89 -19.75
CA ALA A 32 2.88 -11.42 -20.23
C ALA A 32 3.99 -11.58 -19.16
N LEU A 33 3.72 -11.21 -17.91
CA LEU A 33 4.66 -11.42 -16.79
C LEU A 33 4.95 -12.90 -16.54
N PHE A 34 3.97 -13.79 -16.72
CA PHE A 34 4.17 -15.23 -16.60
C PHE A 34 5.03 -15.80 -17.73
N VAL A 35 4.85 -15.31 -18.96
CA VAL A 35 5.72 -15.66 -20.09
C VAL A 35 7.15 -15.16 -19.84
N LEU A 36 7.32 -13.92 -19.36
CA LEU A 36 8.63 -13.38 -19.00
C LEU A 36 9.28 -14.18 -17.85
N PHE A 37 8.51 -14.61 -16.86
CA PHE A 37 8.99 -15.50 -15.80
C PHE A 37 9.48 -16.85 -16.34
N ALA A 38 8.74 -17.46 -17.29
CA ALA A 38 9.12 -18.72 -17.90
C ALA A 38 10.40 -18.60 -18.75
N LEU A 39 10.61 -17.46 -19.39
CA LEU A 39 11.80 -17.15 -20.19
C LEU A 39 13.01 -16.72 -19.35
N ALA A 40 12.78 -16.19 -18.16
CA ALA A 40 13.84 -15.65 -17.32
C ALA A 40 14.67 -16.75 -16.65
N SER A 41 16.00 -16.59 -16.71
CA SER A 41 16.98 -17.39 -15.97
C SER A 41 17.40 -16.70 -14.65
N LEU A 42 17.53 -15.37 -14.66
CA LEU A 42 17.77 -14.53 -13.48
C LEU A 42 16.49 -13.84 -12.98
N HIS A 43 16.51 -13.32 -11.74
CA HIS A 43 15.41 -12.57 -11.08
C HIS A 43 14.04 -13.25 -11.08
N ARG A 44 14.01 -14.59 -11.12
CA ARG A 44 12.78 -15.40 -11.06
C ARG A 44 11.90 -15.08 -9.87
N ALA A 45 12.49 -14.79 -8.70
CA ALA A 45 11.73 -14.43 -7.50
C ALA A 45 10.96 -13.11 -7.70
N THR A 46 11.60 -12.09 -8.27
CA THR A 46 10.98 -10.78 -8.57
C THR A 46 9.85 -10.93 -9.58
N LEU A 47 10.06 -11.72 -10.64
CA LEU A 47 9.03 -11.98 -11.65
C LEU A 47 7.88 -12.84 -11.10
N LEU A 48 8.17 -13.82 -10.25
CA LEU A 48 7.15 -14.61 -9.56
C LEU A 48 6.30 -13.73 -8.65
N LEU A 49 6.92 -12.88 -7.83
CA LEU A 49 6.21 -11.89 -7.01
C LEU A 49 5.36 -10.97 -7.88
N SER A 50 5.87 -10.54 -9.04
CA SER A 50 5.12 -9.70 -9.96
C SER A 50 3.89 -10.40 -10.55
N SER A 51 3.99 -11.71 -10.81
CA SER A 51 2.84 -12.52 -11.26
C SER A 51 1.79 -12.70 -10.15
N LEU A 52 2.21 -12.89 -8.89
CA LEU A 52 1.30 -12.96 -7.74
C LEU A 52 0.55 -11.64 -7.52
N VAL A 53 1.24 -10.50 -7.65
CA VAL A 53 0.60 -9.17 -7.62
C VAL A 53 -0.34 -9.00 -8.82
N GLY A 54 0.02 -9.55 -9.99
CA GLY A 54 -0.87 -9.69 -11.16
C GLY A 54 -2.18 -10.41 -10.86
N ILE A 55 -2.11 -11.56 -10.19
CA ILE A 55 -3.30 -12.33 -9.79
C ILE A 55 -4.17 -11.52 -8.80
N ALA A 56 -3.56 -10.85 -7.82
CA ALA A 56 -4.27 -9.96 -6.90
C ALA A 56 -4.95 -8.77 -7.62
N SER A 57 -4.32 -8.26 -8.68
CA SER A 57 -4.86 -7.22 -9.56
C SER A 57 -6.03 -7.72 -10.39
N ILE A 58 -6.03 -8.98 -10.85
CA ILE A 58 -7.17 -9.58 -11.56
C ILE A 58 -8.39 -9.67 -10.63
N LEU A 59 -8.19 -10.03 -9.37
CA LEU A 59 -9.27 -10.06 -8.36
C LEU A 59 -9.95 -8.70 -8.19
N SER A 60 -9.22 -7.58 -8.31
CA SER A 60 -9.82 -6.24 -8.22
C SER A 60 -10.79 -5.96 -9.37
N GLY A 61 -10.49 -6.44 -10.59
CA GLY A 61 -11.35 -6.34 -11.77
C GLY A 61 -12.56 -7.28 -11.74
N ILE A 62 -12.42 -8.49 -11.19
CA ILE A 62 -13.51 -9.48 -11.06
C ILE A 62 -14.58 -9.00 -10.07
N LEU A 63 -14.16 -8.42 -8.94
CA LEU A 63 -15.07 -7.99 -7.87
C LEU A 63 -16.02 -6.85 -8.28
N VAL A 64 -15.67 -6.07 -9.32
CA VAL A 64 -16.48 -4.96 -9.86
C VAL A 64 -17.03 -5.27 -11.27
N GLY A 65 -16.47 -6.27 -11.95
CA GLY A 65 -16.76 -6.61 -13.34
C GLY A 65 -18.12 -7.29 -13.58
N PRO A 66 -18.61 -7.29 -14.83
CA PRO A 66 -19.94 -7.78 -15.21
C PRO A 66 -20.12 -9.31 -15.08
N CYS A 67 -19.05 -10.10 -14.98
CA CYS A 67 -19.17 -11.56 -14.81
C CYS A 67 -19.82 -11.98 -13.48
N LEU A 68 -19.85 -11.10 -12.46
CA LEU A 68 -20.53 -11.35 -11.18
C LEU A 68 -21.77 -10.47 -10.95
N ASN A 69 -22.33 -9.85 -12.00
CA ASN A 69 -23.54 -9.01 -11.89
C ASN A 69 -24.84 -9.77 -11.57
N GLY A 70 -24.78 -11.06 -11.24
CA GLY A 70 -25.88 -11.81 -10.63
C GLY A 70 -25.91 -11.75 -9.10
N VAL A 71 -24.79 -11.49 -8.41
CA VAL A 71 -24.68 -11.76 -6.95
C VAL A 71 -24.19 -10.56 -6.12
N CYS A 72 -23.38 -9.63 -6.66
CA CYS A 72 -22.74 -8.58 -5.81
C CYS A 72 -23.02 -7.14 -6.28
N ARG A 73 -24.27 -6.67 -6.16
CA ARG A 73 -24.61 -5.23 -6.11
C ARG A 73 -24.22 -4.58 -4.77
N SER A 74 -23.18 -5.09 -4.12
CA SER A 74 -22.88 -4.81 -2.72
C SER A 74 -21.71 -3.83 -2.60
N THR A 75 -21.94 -2.76 -1.85
CA THR A 75 -20.91 -1.82 -1.38
C THR A 75 -19.62 -2.47 -0.83
N PRO A 76 -19.65 -3.63 -0.14
CA PRO A 76 -18.42 -4.34 0.27
C PRO A 76 -17.55 -4.82 -0.90
N ALA A 77 -18.13 -5.22 -2.04
CA ALA A 77 -17.34 -5.66 -3.19
C ALA A 77 -16.52 -4.51 -3.79
N ALA A 78 -17.09 -3.31 -3.84
CA ALA A 78 -16.38 -2.10 -4.29
C ALA A 78 -15.24 -1.70 -3.34
N VAL A 79 -15.45 -1.88 -2.02
CA VAL A 79 -14.41 -1.65 -1.00
C VAL A 79 -13.27 -2.66 -1.15
N ALA A 80 -13.58 -3.95 -1.31
CA ALA A 80 -12.57 -5.00 -1.52
C ALA A 80 -11.77 -4.80 -2.82
N SER A 81 -12.44 -4.36 -3.90
CA SER A 81 -11.78 -3.99 -5.15
C SER A 81 -10.85 -2.78 -4.98
N PHE A 82 -11.26 -1.78 -4.18
CA PHE A 82 -10.41 -0.63 -3.87
C PHE A 82 -9.17 -1.04 -3.06
N MET A 83 -9.33 -1.90 -2.05
CA MET A 83 -8.21 -2.44 -1.26
C MET A 83 -7.21 -3.18 -2.14
N THR A 84 -7.69 -4.10 -2.97
CA THR A 84 -6.84 -4.88 -3.88
C THR A 84 -6.17 -4.00 -4.95
N ALA A 85 -6.85 -2.98 -5.47
CA ALA A 85 -6.28 -2.02 -6.41
C ALA A 85 -5.11 -1.22 -5.81
N ILE A 86 -5.24 -0.70 -4.59
CA ILE A 86 -4.15 0.04 -3.91
C ILE A 86 -2.98 -0.87 -3.58
N GLY A 87 -3.26 -2.06 -3.02
CA GLY A 87 -2.21 -3.03 -2.71
C GLY A 87 -1.43 -3.44 -3.97
N SER A 88 -2.15 -3.67 -5.07
CA SER A 88 -1.53 -4.00 -6.36
C SER A 88 -0.76 -2.81 -6.94
N CYS A 89 -1.29 -1.58 -6.83
CA CYS A 89 -0.59 -0.36 -7.25
C CYS A 89 0.75 -0.21 -6.53
N PHE A 90 0.79 -0.40 -5.21
CA PHE A 90 2.02 -0.35 -4.43
C PHE A 90 2.99 -1.45 -4.86
N GLY A 91 2.51 -2.70 -4.98
CA GLY A 91 3.33 -3.84 -5.42
C GLY A 91 3.93 -3.64 -6.82
N PHE A 92 3.13 -3.17 -7.78
CA PHE A 92 3.60 -2.91 -9.14
C PHE A 92 4.59 -1.75 -9.22
N ALA A 93 4.38 -0.66 -8.46
CA ALA A 93 5.32 0.45 -8.41
C ALA A 93 6.67 0.02 -7.82
N LEU A 94 6.63 -0.78 -6.74
CA LEU A 94 7.83 -1.30 -6.09
C LEU A 94 8.59 -2.26 -7.01
N LEU A 95 7.93 -3.31 -7.51
CA LEU A 95 8.57 -4.30 -8.38
C LEU A 95 9.00 -3.70 -9.73
N GLY A 96 8.22 -2.78 -10.30
CA GLY A 96 8.56 -2.12 -11.56
C GLY A 96 9.82 -1.27 -11.46
N GLY A 97 9.98 -0.48 -10.40
CA GLY A 97 11.21 0.28 -10.20
C GLY A 97 12.41 -0.59 -9.82
N LEU A 98 12.20 -1.69 -9.09
CA LEU A 98 13.26 -2.69 -8.88
C LEU A 98 13.75 -3.27 -10.21
N CYS A 99 12.84 -3.59 -11.13
CA CYS A 99 13.24 -4.02 -12.47
C CYS A 99 14.09 -2.97 -13.20
N ILE A 100 13.77 -1.67 -13.10
CA ILE A 100 14.59 -0.60 -13.69
C ILE A 100 15.97 -0.49 -13.03
N LEU A 101 16.07 -0.69 -11.72
CA LEU A 101 17.36 -0.64 -11.03
C LEU A 101 18.23 -1.85 -11.34
N PHE A 102 17.60 -3.03 -11.44
CA PHE A 102 18.30 -4.23 -11.86
C PHE A 102 18.78 -4.12 -13.33
N THR A 103 18.12 -3.36 -14.22
CA THR A 103 18.61 -3.19 -15.61
C THR A 103 19.93 -2.41 -15.67
N SER A 104 20.20 -1.51 -14.73
CA SER A 104 21.49 -0.82 -14.65
C SER A 104 22.63 -1.70 -14.12
N ASP A 105 22.32 -2.72 -13.32
CA ASP A 105 23.32 -3.56 -12.64
C ASP A 105 23.42 -5.00 -13.20
N VAL A 106 22.77 -5.30 -14.33
CA VAL A 106 22.71 -6.65 -14.95
C VAL A 106 24.08 -7.27 -15.19
N GLU A 107 25.09 -6.46 -15.53
CA GLU A 107 26.41 -6.96 -15.89
C GLU A 107 27.11 -7.69 -14.73
N LEU A 108 26.93 -7.18 -13.51
CA LEU A 108 27.45 -7.74 -12.26
C LEU A 108 26.72 -9.03 -11.88
N GLU A 109 25.40 -9.05 -12.04
CA GLU A 109 24.58 -10.22 -11.68
C GLU A 109 24.75 -11.38 -12.67
N VAL A 110 24.86 -11.09 -13.96
CA VAL A 110 25.16 -12.09 -14.99
C VAL A 110 26.56 -12.67 -14.79
N ALA A 111 27.55 -11.85 -14.42
CA ALA A 111 28.87 -12.33 -14.06
C ALA A 111 28.83 -13.27 -12.85
N ALA A 112 28.09 -12.91 -11.80
CA ALA A 112 27.92 -13.75 -10.60
C ALA A 112 27.18 -15.07 -10.89
N PHE A 113 26.21 -15.08 -11.81
CA PHE A 113 25.49 -16.29 -12.22
C PHE A 113 26.35 -17.25 -13.04
N LEU A 114 27.16 -16.72 -13.96
CA LEU A 114 28.11 -17.51 -14.76
C LEU A 114 29.20 -18.15 -13.89
N ASP A 115 29.70 -17.41 -12.89
CA ASP A 115 30.68 -17.89 -11.92
C ASP A 115 30.16 -19.10 -11.11
N ARG A 116 28.86 -19.11 -10.78
CA ARG A 116 28.21 -20.24 -10.07
C ARG A 116 27.93 -21.46 -10.92
N THR A 117 27.79 -21.31 -12.23
CA THR A 117 27.32 -22.40 -13.10
C THR A 117 28.45 -23.26 -13.68
N LEU A 118 29.73 -22.96 -13.39
CA LEU A 118 30.90 -23.71 -13.89
C LEU A 118 30.96 -23.84 -15.43
N VAL A 119 30.11 -23.10 -16.15
CA VAL A 119 30.02 -23.14 -17.61
C VAL A 119 31.21 -22.35 -18.16
N LEU A 120 32.02 -23.00 -18.99
CA LEU A 120 33.15 -22.39 -19.66
C LEU A 120 32.78 -21.04 -20.29
N ARG A 121 33.76 -20.15 -20.21
CA ARG A 121 33.83 -18.73 -20.55
C ARG A 121 33.53 -18.43 -22.04
N ASP A 122 32.41 -18.88 -22.57
CA ASP A 122 31.94 -18.49 -23.90
C ASP A 122 31.44 -17.04 -23.84
N VAL A 123 32.25 -16.14 -24.39
CA VAL A 123 31.98 -14.69 -24.45
C VAL A 123 30.65 -14.42 -25.15
N GLU A 124 30.36 -15.16 -26.23
CA GLU A 124 29.13 -15.03 -27.02
C GLU A 124 27.88 -15.44 -26.23
N LYS A 125 27.99 -16.48 -25.39
CA LYS A 125 26.90 -16.93 -24.52
C LYS A 125 26.62 -15.95 -23.39
N ARG A 126 27.65 -15.32 -22.83
CA ARG A 126 27.54 -14.26 -21.83
C ARG A 126 26.86 -13.02 -22.39
N GLU A 127 27.30 -12.55 -23.56
CA GLU A 127 26.74 -11.36 -24.21
C GLU A 127 25.27 -11.56 -24.59
N LYS A 128 24.93 -12.74 -25.12
CA LYS A 128 23.54 -13.12 -25.40
C LYS A 128 22.68 -13.13 -24.14
N LEU A 129 23.14 -13.77 -23.06
CA LEU A 129 22.42 -13.84 -21.78
C LEU A 129 22.20 -12.46 -21.17
N LEU A 130 23.19 -11.57 -21.28
CA LEU A 130 23.13 -10.20 -20.79
C LEU A 130 22.09 -9.37 -21.57
N SER A 131 22.15 -9.41 -22.91
CA SER A 131 21.15 -8.77 -23.78
C SER A 131 19.74 -9.28 -23.49
N ASP A 132 19.56 -10.59 -23.37
CA ASP A 132 18.23 -11.19 -23.17
C ASP A 132 17.67 -10.84 -21.79
N THR A 133 18.50 -10.88 -20.74
CA THR A 133 18.08 -10.50 -19.37
C THR A 133 17.70 -9.03 -19.30
N LYS A 134 18.49 -8.14 -19.92
CA LYS A 134 18.18 -6.70 -19.97
C LYS A 134 16.85 -6.43 -20.67
N LYS A 135 16.61 -7.04 -21.84
CA LYS A 135 15.35 -6.91 -22.58
C LYS A 135 14.15 -7.43 -21.79
N ILE A 136 14.29 -8.59 -21.15
CA ILE A 136 13.21 -9.17 -20.32
C ILE A 136 12.85 -8.21 -19.19
N LEU A 137 13.85 -7.63 -18.54
CA LEU A 137 13.68 -6.79 -17.37
C LEU A 137 13.15 -5.39 -17.72
N GLU A 138 13.58 -4.81 -18.84
CA GLU A 138 13.01 -3.57 -19.40
C GLU A 138 11.54 -3.77 -19.79
N CYS A 139 11.20 -4.88 -20.46
CA CYS A 139 9.82 -5.24 -20.78
C CYS A 139 8.98 -5.44 -19.52
N ALA A 140 9.51 -6.16 -18.51
CA ALA A 140 8.82 -6.36 -17.24
C ALA A 140 8.59 -5.02 -16.52
N ALA A 141 9.60 -4.15 -16.45
CA ALA A 141 9.49 -2.82 -15.86
C ALA A 141 8.39 -1.99 -16.54
N ALA A 142 8.37 -1.96 -17.88
CA ALA A 142 7.36 -1.22 -18.63
C ALA A 142 5.94 -1.71 -18.32
N ILE A 143 5.73 -3.03 -18.32
CA ILE A 143 4.44 -3.63 -17.97
C ILE A 143 4.05 -3.27 -16.54
N LEU A 144 4.96 -3.38 -15.58
CA LEU A 144 4.68 -3.12 -14.17
C LEU A 144 4.36 -1.64 -13.90
N VAL A 145 5.11 -0.71 -14.48
CA VAL A 145 4.86 0.73 -14.33
C VAL A 145 3.52 1.12 -14.95
N VAL A 146 3.20 0.61 -16.14
CA VAL A 146 1.89 0.86 -16.77
C VAL A 146 0.76 0.32 -15.90
N ASN A 147 0.89 -0.89 -15.35
CA ASN A 147 -0.12 -1.44 -14.43
C ASN A 147 -0.24 -0.65 -13.12
N ALA A 148 0.86 -0.12 -12.58
CA ALA A 148 0.82 0.74 -11.40
C ALA A 148 0.00 2.01 -11.67
N VAL A 149 0.21 2.66 -12.83
CA VAL A 149 -0.55 3.86 -13.22
C VAL A 149 -2.03 3.53 -13.46
N ILE A 150 -2.33 2.44 -14.15
CA ILE A 150 -3.71 1.98 -14.37
C ILE A 150 -4.43 1.74 -13.03
N GLN A 151 -3.79 1.01 -12.10
CA GLN A 151 -4.36 0.74 -10.79
C GLN A 151 -4.50 2.02 -9.95
N LEU A 152 -3.57 2.97 -10.04
CA LEU A 152 -3.69 4.26 -9.36
C LEU A 152 -4.91 5.06 -9.85
N VAL A 153 -5.08 5.18 -11.17
CA VAL A 153 -6.25 5.86 -11.77
C VAL A 153 -7.54 5.17 -11.37
N PHE A 154 -7.54 3.83 -11.35
CA PHE A 154 -8.67 3.04 -10.91
C PHE A 154 -9.00 3.25 -9.42
N SER A 155 -7.99 3.27 -8.55
CA SER A 155 -8.16 3.56 -7.12
C SER A 155 -8.74 4.96 -6.90
N VAL A 156 -8.30 5.97 -7.67
CA VAL A 156 -8.89 7.33 -7.60
C VAL A 156 -10.35 7.32 -8.02
N TYR A 157 -10.70 6.58 -9.07
CA TYR A 157 -12.08 6.41 -9.51
C TYR A 157 -12.95 5.72 -8.44
N LEU A 158 -12.48 4.60 -7.89
CA LEU A 158 -13.16 3.84 -6.84
C LEU A 158 -13.30 4.65 -5.55
N ARG A 159 -12.32 5.49 -5.19
CA ARG A 159 -12.41 6.40 -4.04
C ARG A 159 -13.61 7.34 -4.16
N ARG A 160 -13.86 7.88 -5.36
CA ARG A 160 -15.03 8.74 -5.62
C ARG A 160 -16.34 7.97 -5.53
N LEU A 161 -16.35 6.70 -5.94
CA LEU A 161 -17.54 5.86 -5.94
C LEU A 161 -17.93 5.33 -4.55
N VAL A 162 -16.93 4.90 -3.77
CA VAL A 162 -17.10 4.32 -2.42
C VAL A 162 -17.34 5.41 -1.37
N GLY A 163 -16.89 6.64 -1.66
CA GLY A 163 -16.93 7.78 -0.76
C GLY A 163 -15.70 7.87 0.13
N GLU A 164 -15.30 9.10 0.46
CA GLU A 164 -14.00 9.37 1.11
C GLU A 164 -13.82 8.67 2.46
N ARG A 165 -14.85 8.63 3.30
CA ARG A 165 -14.80 7.98 4.61
C ARG A 165 -14.52 6.47 4.49
N ARG A 166 -15.29 5.77 3.66
CA ARG A 166 -15.15 4.32 3.47
C ARG A 166 -13.83 3.97 2.76
N ALA A 167 -13.41 4.79 1.81
CA ALA A 167 -12.12 4.64 1.15
C ALA A 167 -10.94 4.82 2.13
N ALA A 168 -11.00 5.80 3.05
CA ALA A 168 -9.95 5.98 4.05
C ALA A 168 -9.85 4.77 5.01
N ILE A 169 -10.98 4.21 5.46
CA ILE A 169 -10.99 2.98 6.28
C ILE A 169 -10.38 1.80 5.52
N ALA A 170 -10.82 1.61 4.27
CA ALA A 170 -10.33 0.54 3.41
C ALA A 170 -8.83 0.64 3.14
N PHE A 171 -8.32 1.87 2.94
CA PHE A 171 -6.90 2.14 2.80
C PHE A 171 -6.11 1.72 4.06
N LEU A 172 -6.59 2.13 5.24
CA LEU A 172 -5.96 1.77 6.52
C LEU A 172 -5.94 0.25 6.74
N GLN A 173 -7.02 -0.44 6.36
CA GLN A 173 -7.11 -1.89 6.45
C GLN A 173 -6.12 -2.58 5.52
N ILE A 174 -6.03 -2.20 4.24
CA ILE A 174 -5.09 -2.86 3.30
C ILE A 174 -3.63 -2.56 3.68
N PHE A 175 -3.34 -1.34 4.12
CA PHE A 175 -2.03 -0.99 4.66
C PHE A 175 -1.64 -1.96 5.79
N SER A 176 -2.56 -2.19 6.73
CA SER A 176 -2.33 -3.09 7.87
C SER A 176 -2.13 -4.54 7.42
N VAL A 177 -2.92 -5.02 6.45
CA VAL A 177 -2.80 -6.38 5.89
C VAL A 177 -1.43 -6.60 5.24
N ILE A 178 -0.86 -5.58 4.61
CA ILE A 178 0.47 -5.65 3.98
C ILE A 178 1.60 -5.52 5.02
N MET A 179 1.48 -4.54 5.91
CA MET A 179 2.54 -4.20 6.87
C MET A 179 2.64 -5.19 8.03
N PHE A 180 1.53 -5.82 8.43
CA PHE A 180 1.53 -6.81 9.51
C PHE A 180 2.49 -8.00 9.28
N PRO A 181 2.41 -8.76 8.17
CA PRO A 181 3.34 -9.87 7.94
C PRO A 181 4.79 -9.39 7.79
N LEU A 182 5.01 -8.21 7.19
CA LEU A 182 6.34 -7.61 7.11
C LEU A 182 6.91 -7.30 8.50
N SER A 183 6.08 -6.78 9.42
CA SER A 183 6.51 -6.50 10.80
C SER A 183 6.92 -7.77 11.54
N LEU A 184 6.15 -8.85 11.40
CA LEU A 184 6.47 -10.14 12.02
C LEU A 184 7.76 -10.72 11.45
N PHE A 185 7.96 -10.60 10.14
CA PHE A 185 9.21 -11.02 9.50
C PHE A 185 10.42 -10.25 10.05
N LEU A 186 10.31 -8.93 10.24
CA LEU A 186 11.39 -8.12 10.82
C LEU A 186 11.65 -8.45 12.29
N ILE A 187 10.60 -8.70 13.09
CA ILE A 187 10.73 -9.10 14.49
C ILE A 187 11.45 -10.45 14.59
N LEU A 188 11.02 -11.45 13.82
CA LEU A 188 11.64 -12.78 13.79
C LEU A 188 13.08 -12.72 13.26
N GLY A 189 13.31 -11.97 12.19
CA GLY A 189 14.65 -11.79 11.60
C GLY A 189 15.61 -11.06 12.52
N GLY A 190 15.14 -9.99 13.19
CA GLY A 190 15.93 -9.26 14.18
C GLY A 190 16.31 -10.13 15.37
N ASN A 191 15.36 -10.93 15.89
CA ASN A 191 15.63 -11.86 16.98
C ASN A 191 16.64 -12.95 16.57
N TYR A 192 16.49 -13.51 15.37
CA TYR A 192 17.45 -14.47 14.84
C TYR A 192 18.87 -13.89 14.73
N VAL A 193 19.00 -12.63 14.29
CA VAL A 193 20.31 -11.94 14.20
C VAL A 193 20.92 -11.71 15.59
N VAL A 194 20.11 -11.37 16.59
CA VAL A 194 20.59 -11.23 17.98
C VAL A 194 21.05 -12.58 18.54
N ASP A 195 20.27 -13.63 18.34
CA ASP A 195 20.54 -14.97 18.87
C ASP A 195 21.76 -15.65 18.22
N THR A 196 22.09 -15.27 16.98
CA THR A 196 23.25 -15.82 16.23
C THR A 196 24.54 -15.02 16.41
N GLY A 197 24.47 -13.79 16.94
CA GLY A 197 25.62 -12.90 17.11
C GLY A 197 26.53 -13.30 18.28
N THR A 198 27.68 -13.90 17.99
CA THR A 198 28.70 -14.26 19.00
C THR A 198 29.65 -13.11 19.38
N LEU A 199 29.54 -11.92 18.74
CA LEU A 199 30.36 -10.74 19.01
C LEU A 199 29.54 -9.52 19.46
N ALA A 200 30.18 -8.60 20.18
CA ALA A 200 29.57 -7.46 20.87
C ALA A 200 28.87 -6.41 19.98
N SER A 201 29.13 -6.35 18.66
CA SER A 201 28.51 -5.36 17.74
C SER A 201 27.31 -5.88 16.94
N ALA A 202 27.22 -7.20 16.73
CA ALA A 202 26.09 -7.89 16.11
C ALA A 202 24.71 -7.64 16.78
N PRO A 203 24.59 -7.54 18.12
CA PRO A 203 23.29 -7.33 18.76
C PRO A 203 22.68 -5.96 18.44
N TYR A 204 23.47 -4.92 18.20
CA TYR A 204 22.90 -3.58 17.93
C TYR A 204 22.14 -3.52 16.61
N ALA A 205 22.66 -4.16 15.56
CA ALA A 205 21.97 -4.25 14.27
C ALA A 205 20.70 -5.11 14.37
N GLY A 206 20.78 -6.25 15.05
CA GLY A 206 19.62 -7.10 15.31
C GLY A 206 18.53 -6.40 16.13
N LEU A 207 18.91 -5.67 17.17
CA LEU A 207 18.01 -4.84 17.99
C LEU A 207 17.38 -3.70 17.18
N ALA A 208 18.11 -3.07 16.25
CA ALA A 208 17.56 -2.05 15.38
C ALA A 208 16.51 -2.63 14.41
N ILE A 209 16.80 -3.79 13.81
CA ILE A 209 15.84 -4.50 12.94
C ILE A 209 14.59 -4.89 13.75
N PHE A 210 14.78 -5.47 14.94
CA PHE A 210 13.69 -5.84 15.84
C PHE A 210 12.83 -4.62 16.22
N ALA A 211 13.46 -3.53 16.66
CA ALA A 211 12.77 -2.29 17.03
C ALA A 211 11.99 -1.69 15.86
N SER A 212 12.54 -1.72 14.64
CA SER A 212 11.83 -1.28 13.44
C SER A 212 10.60 -2.14 13.16
N GLY A 213 10.70 -3.47 13.36
CA GLY A 213 9.57 -4.39 13.24
C GLY A 213 8.48 -4.11 14.27
N VAL A 214 8.85 -3.85 15.53
CA VAL A 214 7.88 -3.48 16.60
C VAL A 214 7.19 -2.16 16.28
N LEU A 215 7.92 -1.14 15.84
CA LEU A 215 7.34 0.15 15.44
C LEU A 215 6.34 -0.03 14.30
N LEU A 216 6.70 -0.80 13.28
CA LEU A 216 5.84 -1.07 12.12
C LEU A 216 4.60 -1.90 12.51
N LEU A 217 4.74 -2.84 13.45
CA LEU A 217 3.63 -3.59 14.03
C LEU A 217 2.66 -2.67 14.78
N VAL A 218 3.18 -1.77 15.62
CA VAL A 218 2.37 -0.79 16.36
C VAL A 218 1.58 0.08 15.38
N VAL A 219 2.22 0.59 14.33
CA VAL A 219 1.54 1.39 13.30
C VAL A 219 0.47 0.56 12.57
N ALA A 220 0.76 -0.68 12.17
CA ALA A 220 -0.20 -1.55 11.51
C ALA A 220 -1.43 -1.85 12.40
N LEU A 221 -1.23 -2.11 13.69
CA LEU A 221 -2.33 -2.33 14.63
C LEU A 221 -3.16 -1.06 14.87
N LEU A 222 -2.49 0.09 15.00
CA LEU A 222 -3.15 1.39 15.13
C LEU A 222 -3.98 1.74 13.90
N ALA A 223 -3.48 1.47 12.70
CA ALA A 223 -4.19 1.70 11.44
C ALA A 223 -5.41 0.77 11.34
N PHE A 224 -5.26 -0.52 11.67
CA PHE A 224 -6.35 -1.49 11.63
C PHE A 224 -7.47 -1.15 12.63
N ILE A 225 -7.11 -0.94 13.90
CA ILE A 225 -8.07 -0.63 14.98
C ILE A 225 -8.65 0.77 14.75
N GLY A 226 -7.82 1.74 14.38
CA GLY A 226 -8.21 3.13 14.11
C GLY A 226 -9.18 3.25 12.94
N GLY A 227 -8.96 2.49 11.88
CA GLY A 227 -9.88 2.40 10.74
C GLY A 227 -11.23 1.79 11.12
N ASN A 228 -11.23 0.72 11.92
CA ASN A 228 -12.47 0.01 12.28
C ASN A 228 -13.33 0.74 13.31
N PHE A 229 -12.72 1.30 14.36
CA PHE A 229 -13.46 1.94 15.46
C PHE A 229 -13.63 3.45 15.29
N GLU A 230 -13.00 4.05 14.29
CA GLU A 230 -13.01 5.50 14.04
C GLU A 230 -12.66 6.34 15.28
N TYR A 231 -11.85 5.79 16.19
CA TYR A 231 -11.55 6.43 17.46
C TYR A 231 -10.54 7.57 17.25
N ARG A 232 -11.01 8.82 17.40
CA ARG A 232 -10.24 10.04 17.07
C ARG A 232 -8.86 10.10 17.73
N ARG A 233 -8.73 9.72 19.00
CA ARG A 233 -7.42 9.77 19.70
C ARG A 233 -6.47 8.72 19.13
N LEU A 234 -6.97 7.52 18.80
CA LEU A 234 -6.17 6.45 18.21
C LEU A 234 -5.68 6.84 16.82
N LEU A 235 -6.56 7.39 15.98
CA LEU A 235 -6.21 7.91 14.66
C LEU A 235 -5.22 9.07 14.73
N SER A 236 -5.31 9.92 15.75
CA SER A 236 -4.35 11.01 15.96
C SER A 236 -2.96 10.48 16.28
N VAL A 237 -2.87 9.45 17.12
CA VAL A 237 -1.59 8.80 17.45
C VAL A 237 -1.04 8.07 16.22
N CYS A 238 -1.88 7.35 15.48
CA CYS A 238 -1.53 6.70 14.21
C CYS A 238 -0.95 7.73 13.23
N TYR A 239 -1.68 8.84 12.99
CA TYR A 239 -1.23 9.93 12.13
C TYR A 239 0.14 10.48 12.53
N LEU A 240 0.35 10.80 13.81
CA LEU A 240 1.61 11.40 14.28
C LEU A 240 2.79 10.44 14.10
N ILE A 241 2.63 9.19 14.53
CA ILE A 241 3.69 8.17 14.43
C ILE A 241 4.00 7.89 12.96
N SER A 242 2.99 7.70 12.13
CA SER A 242 3.18 7.41 10.69
C SER A 242 3.74 8.60 9.93
N ALA A 243 3.33 9.83 10.24
CA ALA A 243 3.92 11.02 9.63
C ALA A 243 5.42 11.14 9.98
N LEU A 244 5.78 10.86 11.24
CA LEU A 244 7.17 10.84 11.68
C LEU A 244 7.97 9.74 10.97
N ILE A 245 7.51 8.48 11.03
CA ILE A 245 8.21 7.36 10.40
C ILE A 245 8.32 7.55 8.88
N GLY A 246 7.22 7.93 8.22
CA GLY A 246 7.19 8.15 6.77
C GLY A 246 8.13 9.27 6.33
N SER A 247 8.15 10.40 7.05
CA SER A 247 9.06 11.51 6.74
C SER A 247 10.52 11.15 7.02
N CYS A 248 10.83 10.51 8.15
CA CYS A 248 12.17 10.00 8.43
C CYS A 248 12.65 9.01 7.37
N SER A 249 11.79 8.07 6.94
CA SER A 249 12.13 7.10 5.89
C SER A 249 12.46 7.77 4.56
N ILE A 250 11.68 8.78 4.15
CA ILE A 250 11.94 9.52 2.91
C ILE A 250 13.24 10.32 3.01
N VAL A 251 13.47 11.03 4.12
CA VAL A 251 14.71 11.79 4.33
C VAL A 251 15.91 10.85 4.29
N LEU A 252 15.86 9.73 5.01
CA LEU A 252 16.93 8.73 5.02
C LEU A 252 17.16 8.13 3.63
N ALA A 253 16.10 7.81 2.89
CA ALA A 253 16.22 7.31 1.52
C ALA A 253 16.87 8.33 0.58
N ILE A 254 16.48 9.61 0.66
CA ILE A 254 17.09 10.69 -0.13
C ILE A 254 18.56 10.87 0.26
N THR A 255 18.89 10.84 1.56
CA THR A 255 20.29 10.93 2.01
C THR A 255 21.11 9.73 1.55
N CYS A 256 20.51 8.53 1.47
CA CYS A 256 21.17 7.34 0.93
C CYS A 256 21.45 7.50 -0.58
N PHE A 257 20.52 8.09 -1.34
CA PHE A 257 20.75 8.41 -2.74
C PHE A 257 21.82 9.50 -2.95
N ALA A 258 21.76 10.59 -2.19
CA ALA A 258 22.66 11.72 -2.34
C ALA A 258 24.08 11.45 -1.80
N GLY A 259 24.17 10.72 -0.69
CA GLY A 259 25.41 10.37 0.01
C GLY A 259 25.87 8.94 -0.23
N ARG A 260 25.57 8.35 -1.39
CA ARG A 260 25.82 6.92 -1.67
C ARG A 260 27.27 6.51 -1.40
N SER A 261 28.23 7.27 -1.90
CA SER A 261 29.67 6.99 -1.69
C SER A 261 30.04 6.99 -0.21
N PHE A 262 29.55 7.97 0.55
CA PHE A 262 29.79 8.04 1.99
C PHE A 262 29.18 6.85 2.75
N VAL A 263 27.96 6.43 2.40
CA VAL A 263 27.30 5.28 3.01
C VAL A 263 28.06 3.99 2.67
N GLU A 264 28.46 3.85 1.40
CA GLU A 264 29.25 2.73 0.92
C GLU A 264 30.60 2.62 1.65
N ASP A 265 31.36 3.71 1.73
CA ASP A 265 32.66 3.74 2.41
C ASP A 265 32.54 3.36 3.88
N ASN A 266 31.50 3.83 4.57
CA ASN A 266 31.23 3.45 5.96
C ASN A 266 30.87 1.97 6.11
N ILE A 267 30.10 1.40 5.19
CA ILE A 267 29.74 -0.03 5.22
C ILE A 267 30.98 -0.89 4.93
N ILE A 268 31.81 -0.52 3.95
CA ILE A 268 33.04 -1.22 3.60
C ILE A 268 34.09 -1.10 4.71
N ALA A 269 34.15 0.03 5.43
CA ALA A 269 35.02 0.20 6.59
C ALA A 269 34.65 -0.75 7.74
N ASN A 270 33.36 -1.05 7.91
CA ASN A 270 32.83 -1.93 8.95
C ASN A 270 32.64 -3.40 8.50
N TRP A 271 33.19 -3.78 7.34
CA TRP A 271 32.98 -5.11 6.75
C TRP A 271 33.32 -6.26 7.71
N GLU A 272 34.38 -6.15 8.50
CA GLU A 272 34.78 -7.20 9.46
C GLU A 272 33.70 -7.51 10.50
N SER A 273 32.93 -6.51 10.91
CA SER A 273 31.78 -6.71 11.80
C SER A 273 30.57 -7.29 11.06
N ILE A 274 30.36 -6.90 9.80
CA ILE A 274 29.19 -7.29 9.00
C ILE A 274 29.31 -8.71 8.46
N ARG A 275 30.51 -9.13 8.03
CA ARG A 275 30.75 -10.45 7.42
C ARG A 275 30.35 -11.64 8.30
N ILE A 276 30.32 -11.44 9.61
CA ILE A 276 29.94 -12.46 10.60
C ILE A 276 28.42 -12.71 10.60
N LEU A 277 27.65 -11.69 10.22
CA LEU A 277 26.18 -11.75 10.09
C LEU A 277 25.74 -12.34 8.74
N LEU A 278 26.63 -12.35 7.75
CA LEU A 278 26.35 -12.94 6.44
C LEU A 278 26.35 -14.48 6.57
N PRO A 279 25.47 -15.18 5.83
CA PRO A 279 25.42 -16.63 5.89
C PRO A 279 26.78 -17.22 5.50
N PRO A 280 27.26 -18.27 6.19
CA PRO A 280 28.61 -18.82 5.99
C PRO A 280 28.81 -19.45 4.60
N THR A 281 27.71 -19.69 3.87
CA THR A 281 27.69 -20.16 2.49
C THR A 281 27.85 -19.03 1.46
N SER A 282 27.80 -17.78 1.88
CA SER A 282 27.95 -16.61 1.00
C SER A 282 29.42 -16.30 0.77
N GLN A 283 29.85 -16.29 -0.49
CA GLN A 283 31.20 -15.85 -0.89
C GLN A 283 31.50 -14.40 -0.48
N VAL A 284 30.45 -13.58 -0.33
CA VAL A 284 30.51 -12.18 0.10
C VAL A 284 30.98 -12.03 1.56
N ALA A 285 30.90 -13.10 2.35
CA ALA A 285 31.43 -13.13 3.71
C ALA A 285 32.95 -13.32 3.76
N TYR A 286 33.61 -13.68 2.65
CA TYR A 286 35.04 -13.98 2.61
C TYR A 286 35.84 -13.05 1.72
N ASP A 287 35.18 -12.35 0.79
CA ASP A 287 35.80 -11.43 -0.16
C ASP A 287 35.21 -10.02 0.01
N ARG A 288 36.07 -9.08 0.41
CA ARG A 288 35.72 -7.68 0.68
C ARG A 288 35.40 -6.92 -0.60
N ASP A 289 36.11 -7.19 -1.69
CA ASP A 289 35.90 -6.50 -2.97
C ASP A 289 34.57 -6.95 -3.57
N ARG A 290 34.28 -8.24 -3.49
CA ARG A 290 32.96 -8.80 -3.86
C ARG A 290 31.84 -8.26 -2.97
N PHE A 291 32.09 -7.98 -1.69
CA PHE A 291 31.14 -7.31 -0.80
C PHE A 291 30.89 -5.85 -1.20
N ALA A 292 31.94 -5.11 -1.54
CA ALA A 292 31.83 -3.74 -2.00
C ALA A 292 30.97 -3.64 -3.27
N ASP A 293 31.20 -4.53 -4.23
CA ASP A 293 30.44 -4.58 -5.48
C ASP A 293 28.96 -4.93 -5.27
N VAL A 294 28.67 -5.88 -4.37
CA VAL A 294 27.29 -6.23 -3.98
C VAL A 294 26.61 -5.08 -3.23
N MET A 295 27.34 -4.36 -2.38
CA MET A 295 26.76 -3.25 -1.64
C MET A 295 26.48 -2.06 -2.56
N ARG A 296 27.37 -1.81 -3.54
CA ARG A 296 27.16 -0.82 -4.60
C ARG A 296 25.83 -1.05 -5.31
N SER A 297 25.56 -2.24 -5.85
CA SER A 297 24.32 -2.48 -6.60
C SER A 297 23.08 -2.42 -5.70
N ASN A 298 23.18 -2.90 -4.46
CA ASN A 298 22.03 -2.97 -3.56
C ASN A 298 21.65 -1.65 -2.90
N LEU A 299 22.57 -0.70 -2.71
CA LEU A 299 22.27 0.58 -2.06
C LEU A 299 21.18 1.37 -2.80
N ASN A 300 21.20 1.38 -4.14
CA ASN A 300 20.15 2.01 -4.95
C ASN A 300 18.79 1.34 -4.73
N THR A 301 18.79 0.01 -4.68
CA THR A 301 17.62 -0.82 -4.44
C THR A 301 17.02 -0.53 -3.06
N VAL A 302 17.85 -0.50 -2.02
CA VAL A 302 17.42 -0.18 -0.65
C VAL A 302 16.86 1.23 -0.54
N ALA A 303 17.53 2.22 -1.15
CA ALA A 303 17.07 3.60 -1.14
C ALA A 303 15.72 3.76 -1.86
N TYR A 304 15.51 3.08 -2.99
CA TYR A 304 14.25 3.10 -3.72
C TYR A 304 13.10 2.48 -2.93
N VAL A 305 13.33 1.30 -2.34
CA VAL A 305 12.34 0.63 -1.48
C VAL A 305 12.02 1.49 -0.25
N GLY A 306 13.02 2.11 0.37
CA GLY A 306 12.85 3.04 1.49
C GLY A 306 12.03 4.28 1.13
N LEU A 307 12.20 4.81 -0.08
CA LEU A 307 11.45 5.96 -0.57
C LEU A 307 9.98 5.60 -0.81
N LEU A 308 9.70 4.51 -1.53
CA LEU A 308 8.34 4.08 -1.82
C LEU A 308 7.58 3.63 -0.56
N SER A 309 8.23 2.89 0.33
CA SER A 309 7.62 2.50 1.61
C SER A 309 7.33 3.72 2.48
N GLY A 310 8.25 4.70 2.54
CA GLY A 310 8.03 5.97 3.22
C GLY A 310 6.84 6.77 2.67
N LEU A 311 6.71 6.86 1.34
CA LEU A 311 5.54 7.48 0.69
C LEU A 311 4.24 6.74 0.99
N PHE A 312 4.28 5.41 1.04
CA PHE A 312 3.12 4.60 1.37
C PHE A 312 2.68 4.83 2.84
N VAL A 313 3.62 4.91 3.78
CA VAL A 313 3.34 5.26 5.18
C VAL A 313 2.82 6.70 5.31
N LEU A 314 3.35 7.67 4.55
CA LEU A 314 2.80 9.04 4.53
C LEU A 314 1.37 9.08 3.98
N SER A 315 1.07 8.27 2.97
CA SER A 315 -0.29 8.18 2.45
C SER A 315 -1.26 7.60 3.48
N GLU A 316 -0.82 6.66 4.32
CA GLU A 316 -1.58 6.18 5.48
C GLU A 316 -1.85 7.31 6.48
N ALA A 317 -0.83 8.09 6.84
CA ALA A 317 -1.00 9.26 7.70
C ALA A 317 -2.04 10.25 7.12
N ALA A 318 -1.99 10.52 5.81
CA ALA A 318 -2.96 11.39 5.14
C ALA A 318 -4.40 10.84 5.21
N MET A 319 -4.58 9.52 5.08
CA MET A 319 -5.90 8.87 5.20
C MET A 319 -6.41 8.89 6.65
N SER A 320 -5.53 8.66 7.63
CA SER A 320 -5.82 8.81 9.06
C SER A 320 -6.33 10.23 9.39
N LEU A 321 -5.66 11.26 8.86
CA LEU A 321 -6.09 12.65 9.02
C LEU A 321 -7.44 12.93 8.34
N THR A 322 -7.65 12.38 7.14
CA THR A 322 -8.92 12.51 6.41
C THR A 322 -10.08 11.92 7.21
N LEU A 323 -9.88 10.74 7.80
CA LEU A 323 -10.88 10.07 8.63
C LEU A 323 -11.20 10.89 9.89
N MET A 324 -10.18 11.45 10.56
CA MET A 324 -10.36 12.31 11.73
C MET A 324 -11.19 13.56 11.41
N ARG A 325 -10.93 14.21 10.26
CA ARG A 325 -11.68 15.40 9.82
C ARG A 325 -13.15 15.06 9.63
N HIS A 326 -13.45 13.96 8.93
CA HIS A 326 -14.83 13.47 8.74
C HIS A 326 -15.52 13.13 10.07
N ALA A 327 -14.83 12.49 11.02
CA ALA A 327 -15.39 12.21 12.34
C ALA A 327 -15.69 13.50 13.14
N SER A 328 -14.88 14.54 12.96
CA SER A 328 -15.06 15.82 13.65
C SER A 328 -16.22 16.66 13.10
N SER A 329 -16.37 16.72 11.78
CA SER A 329 -17.45 17.45 11.11
C SER A 329 -18.81 16.81 11.41
N TRP A 330 -18.87 15.48 11.39
CA TRP A 330 -20.08 14.73 11.75
C TRP A 330 -20.55 15.02 13.19
N LYS A 331 -19.62 15.07 14.15
CA LYS A 331 -19.93 15.43 15.53
C LYS A 331 -20.45 16.86 15.66
N HIS A 332 -19.91 17.81 14.88
CA HIS A 332 -20.40 19.19 14.86
C HIS A 332 -21.81 19.28 14.29
N GLN A 333 -22.09 18.59 13.19
CA GLN A 333 -23.42 18.54 12.58
C GLN A 333 -24.46 17.92 13.53
N LEU A 334 -24.12 16.83 14.21
CA LEU A 334 -24.98 16.23 15.24
C LEU A 334 -25.22 17.15 16.43
N ALA A 335 -24.18 17.88 16.87
CA ALA A 335 -24.32 18.84 17.97
C ALA A 335 -25.21 20.01 17.57
N GLN A 336 -25.08 20.51 16.34
CA GLN A 336 -25.95 21.55 15.78
C GLN A 336 -27.40 21.07 15.65
N ALA A 337 -27.63 19.87 15.13
CA ALA A 337 -28.97 19.27 15.03
C ALA A 337 -29.62 19.04 16.41
N LYS A 338 -28.83 18.65 17.43
CA LYS A 338 -29.32 18.53 18.80
C LYS A 338 -29.68 19.89 19.41
N ARG A 339 -28.94 20.96 19.10
CA ARG A 339 -29.25 22.33 19.56
C ARG A 339 -30.51 22.85 18.89
N SER A 340 -30.62 22.78 17.57
CA SER A 340 -31.82 23.22 16.84
C SER A 340 -33.08 22.48 17.29
N MET A 341 -33.00 21.18 17.59
CA MET A 341 -34.13 20.41 18.11
C MET A 341 -34.48 20.77 19.57
N LYS A 342 -33.53 21.24 20.39
CA LYS A 342 -33.82 21.77 21.72
C LYS A 342 -34.52 23.12 21.63
N ASP A 343 -34.04 24.00 20.76
CA ASP A 343 -34.61 25.32 20.53
C ASP A 343 -36.07 25.19 20.03
N LEU A 344 -36.32 24.28 19.08
CA LEU A 344 -37.68 23.96 18.60
C LEU A 344 -38.61 23.45 19.71
N LYS A 345 -38.10 22.61 20.61
CA LYS A 345 -38.88 22.11 21.76
C LYS A 345 -39.17 23.22 22.77
N GLN A 346 -38.24 24.12 23.02
CA GLN A 346 -38.45 25.25 23.93
C GLN A 346 -39.47 26.22 23.35
N THR A 347 -39.36 26.59 22.08
CA THR A 347 -40.35 27.43 21.41
C THR A 347 -41.75 26.79 21.37
N ALA A 348 -41.84 25.46 21.24
CA ALA A 348 -43.13 24.77 21.24
C ALA A 348 -43.77 24.68 22.64
N VAL A 349 -42.98 24.67 23.71
CA VAL A 349 -43.46 24.68 25.10
C VAL A 349 -43.88 26.09 25.52
N ASP A 350 -43.22 27.13 25.01
CA ASP A 350 -43.62 28.54 25.22
C ASP A 350 -44.91 28.93 24.47
N LEU A 351 -45.45 28.03 23.63
CA LEU A 351 -46.64 28.26 22.79
C LEU A 351 -47.95 27.66 23.34
N GLU A 352 -48.00 27.11 24.55
CA GLU A 352 -49.27 26.79 25.25
C GLU A 352 -49.23 27.25 26.72
N PRO A 353 -50.30 27.88 27.28
CA PRO A 353 -51.71 27.82 26.85
C PRO A 353 -52.41 29.20 26.69
N ILE A 354 -53.11 29.44 25.58
CA ILE A 354 -54.33 30.26 25.58
C ILE A 354 -55.36 29.63 24.62
N GLY A 355 -56.48 29.19 25.20
CA GLY A 355 -57.77 29.15 24.51
C GLY A 355 -58.17 27.83 23.87
N ALA A 356 -59.17 27.19 24.48
CA ALA A 356 -59.95 26.09 23.93
C ALA A 356 -60.54 26.40 22.53
N ASN A 357 -60.75 25.33 21.76
CA ASN A 357 -61.48 25.25 20.48
C ASN A 357 -60.71 25.60 19.20
N ALA A 358 -59.80 24.72 18.78
CA ALA A 358 -59.51 24.51 17.36
C ALA A 358 -59.22 23.03 17.11
N THR A 359 -59.97 22.45 16.18
CA THR A 359 -59.86 21.05 15.73
C THR A 359 -58.44 20.73 15.27
N LEU A 360 -57.77 19.82 15.99
CA LEU A 360 -56.46 19.26 15.68
C LEU A 360 -56.45 18.56 14.31
N PRO A 361 -55.61 18.98 13.33
CA PRO A 361 -55.17 18.07 12.29
C PRO A 361 -54.17 17.09 12.91
N ARG A 362 -54.43 15.79 12.75
CA ARG A 362 -53.56 14.69 13.21
C ARG A 362 -52.06 14.98 12.93
N PRO A 363 -51.16 14.69 13.88
CA PRO A 363 -49.73 14.93 13.68
C PRO A 363 -49.20 14.04 12.55
N ASN A 364 -48.68 14.67 11.50
CA ASN A 364 -47.91 13.99 10.48
C ASN A 364 -46.63 13.45 11.13
N SER A 365 -46.40 12.15 10.94
CA SER A 365 -45.30 11.37 11.50
C SER A 365 -43.91 12.02 11.36
N PRO A 366 -42.95 11.69 12.24
CA PRO A 366 -41.58 12.23 12.25
C PRO A 366 -40.75 11.97 10.98
N LEU A 367 -41.32 11.25 10.01
CA LEU A 367 -40.75 11.02 8.67
C LEU A 367 -40.88 12.24 7.73
N SER A 368 -41.73 13.22 8.06
CA SER A 368 -41.98 14.40 7.23
C SER A 368 -40.82 15.42 7.23
N TYR A 369 -40.15 15.61 8.38
CA TYR A 369 -38.99 16.50 8.50
C TYR A 369 -37.77 16.02 7.71
N HIS A 370 -37.62 14.70 7.53
CA HIS A 370 -36.54 14.13 6.72
C HIS A 370 -36.66 14.46 5.22
N LYS A 371 -37.86 14.84 4.74
CA LYS A 371 -38.12 15.14 3.32
C LYS A 371 -37.85 16.59 2.94
N GLN A 372 -37.91 17.54 3.87
CA GLN A 372 -37.70 18.96 3.58
C GLN A 372 -36.22 19.35 3.54
N GLN A 373 -35.38 18.66 4.32
CA GLN A 373 -33.93 18.94 4.38
C GLN A 373 -33.13 18.50 3.14
N TRP A 374 -33.75 17.72 2.23
CA TRP A 374 -33.14 17.26 0.97
C TRP A 374 -33.58 18.04 -0.27
N ARG A 375 -34.38 19.11 -0.12
CA ARG A 375 -34.82 19.95 -1.27
C ARG A 375 -34.04 21.26 -1.43
N SER A 376 -33.06 21.55 -0.58
CA SER A 376 -32.26 22.78 -0.65
C SER A 376 -30.76 22.53 -0.91
N PHE A 377 -30.45 21.45 -1.63
CA PHE A 377 -29.15 21.22 -2.28
C PHE A 377 -29.37 20.92 -3.75
#